data_AF-A0A4Q3RT16-F1
#
_entry.id   AF-A0A4Q3RT16-F1
#
_cell.length_a   1.000
_cell.length_b   1.000
_cell.length_c   1.000
_cell.angle_alpha   90.00
_cell.angle_beta   90.00
_cell.angle_gamma   90.00
#
_symmetry.space_group_name_H-M   'P 1'
#
loop_
_entity.id
_entity.type
_entity.pdbx_description
1 polymer ?
#
loop_
_entity_poly.entity_id
_entity_poly.type
_entity_poly.pdbx_seq_one_letter_code
_entity_poly.pdbx_strand_id
1 'polypeptide(L)'
;MQKTEKIILGTAQLGLHYGINNQTGKPGASEINKILDLARENGITLLDTAEAYGDALHAIANYHKEANAAFEIISKFKISGLSDLEKNVTHTNQRLGIESLYAYLLHDADEVLNPVVAEKFEILKAQQLIRHSGVSVYTNEQFSKAINASFIDVIQLPYNLLDNDVHRGELIALAKSKGKIIHTRSVFLQGLFFINAGSLPAKLQPLSNSLTIINTLCVKYGLQKVGVALQYVLGNTQIDGVLVGVESAAQLQDNIAAIGSGLPGEVIDEIIIATSENISDDVIAAEAARLKVRCSRGSEMDVLARYHKAAKESGADVIVRVTSDCPFVDPTLIDEMLRLFHASAYDYVSNTLTYTYPDGIDVEIFTMAALEQAFSRAALPSEREHVTPYIRKHSDQQGENVFKAFNFCNPEPIQEITRLTLDEPADLQLLTQLVEQLGTGEPWRTYHDHLMEHPEIKQINAYISLNEGYHKSLKQDGTD
;
A
#
# COMPACT_ATOMS: atom_id res chain seq x y z
N MET A 1 8.81 14.02 2.47
CA MET A 1 7.59 14.83 2.45
C MET A 1 6.71 14.34 3.59
N GLN A 2 6.30 15.19 4.52
CA GLN A 2 5.33 14.77 5.53
C GLN A 2 4.02 14.42 4.83
N LYS A 3 3.35 13.32 5.20
CA LYS A 3 2.08 12.90 4.58
C LYS A 3 0.99 13.99 4.68
N THR A 4 1.09 14.89 5.66
CA THR A 4 0.22 16.06 5.84
C THR A 4 0.35 17.08 4.70
N GLU A 5 1.50 17.18 4.04
CA GLU A 5 1.71 18.07 2.88
C GLU A 5 0.86 17.66 1.66
N LYS A 6 0.41 16.39 1.60
CA LYS A 6 -0.53 15.92 0.57
C LYS A 6 -1.99 16.24 0.89
N ILE A 7 -2.31 16.71 2.09
CA ILE A 7 -3.70 16.98 2.47
C ILE A 7 -4.16 18.28 1.81
N ILE A 8 -5.37 18.22 1.26
CA ILE A 8 -6.09 19.38 0.74
C ILE A 8 -7.34 19.54 1.60
N LEU A 9 -7.50 20.70 2.23
CA LEU A 9 -8.66 20.93 3.09
C LEU A 9 -9.87 21.32 2.24
N GLY A 10 -10.90 20.48 2.25
CA GLY A 10 -12.17 20.74 1.59
C GLY A 10 -13.02 21.73 2.39
N THR A 11 -13.52 22.76 1.73
CA THR A 11 -14.16 23.90 2.40
C THR A 11 -15.69 23.96 2.28
N ALA A 12 -16.32 22.93 1.68
CA ALA A 12 -17.77 22.90 1.50
C ALA A 12 -18.55 23.07 2.82
N GLN A 13 -18.09 22.43 3.90
CA GLN A 13 -18.66 22.54 5.24
C GLN A 13 -18.52 23.95 5.85
N LEU A 14 -17.50 24.73 5.46
CA LEU A 14 -17.30 26.09 5.98
C LEU A 14 -18.40 27.05 5.48
N GLY A 15 -19.06 26.71 4.38
CA GLY A 15 -20.09 27.53 3.76
C GLY A 15 -21.49 26.94 3.76
N LEU A 16 -21.65 25.62 3.95
CA LEU A 16 -22.92 24.89 3.80
C LEU A 16 -23.08 23.76 4.84
N HIS A 17 -24.31 23.29 5.02
CA HIS A 17 -24.58 22.01 5.69
C HIS A 17 -24.32 20.85 4.73
N TYR A 18 -23.09 20.31 4.71
CA TYR A 18 -22.62 19.34 3.72
C TYR A 18 -22.18 18.00 4.35
N GLY A 19 -22.55 16.87 3.75
CA GLY A 19 -22.19 15.50 4.19
C GLY A 19 -23.38 14.73 4.79
N ILE A 20 -23.37 13.39 4.66
CA ILE A 20 -24.46 12.52 5.16
C ILE A 20 -24.37 12.35 6.68
N ASN A 21 -23.14 12.33 7.22
CA ASN A 21 -22.89 12.26 8.66
C ASN A 21 -22.63 13.64 9.29
N ASN A 22 -23.15 14.73 8.70
CA ASN A 22 -22.97 16.05 9.26
C ASN A 22 -23.86 16.22 10.49
N GLN A 23 -23.25 16.53 11.65
CA GLN A 23 -23.95 16.60 12.93
C GLN A 23 -24.05 18.03 13.47
N THR A 24 -23.15 18.92 13.05
CA THR A 24 -23.00 20.26 13.66
C THR A 24 -23.36 21.42 12.71
N GLY A 25 -23.56 21.13 11.42
CA GLY A 25 -23.94 22.08 10.39
C GLY A 25 -22.77 22.92 9.87
N LYS A 26 -23.02 24.21 9.62
CA LYS A 26 -22.01 25.18 9.15
C LYS A 26 -21.25 25.73 10.37
N PRO A 27 -19.91 25.58 10.45
CA PRO A 27 -19.13 26.08 11.58
C PRO A 27 -19.20 27.61 11.72
N GLY A 28 -19.14 28.10 12.96
CA GLY A 28 -19.07 29.54 13.22
C GLY A 28 -17.67 30.11 12.91
N ALA A 29 -17.57 31.43 12.72
CA ALA A 29 -16.32 32.09 12.30
C ALA A 29 -15.10 31.76 13.19
N SER A 30 -15.28 31.73 14.52
CA SER A 30 -14.19 31.37 15.44
C SER A 30 -13.72 29.92 15.24
N GLU A 31 -14.60 29.00 14.90
CA GLU A 31 -14.24 27.60 14.65
C GLU A 31 -13.55 27.45 13.30
N ILE A 32 -14.02 28.18 12.28
CA ILE A 32 -13.35 28.24 10.97
C ILE A 32 -11.91 28.74 11.13
N ASN A 33 -11.69 29.82 11.89
CA ASN A 33 -10.34 30.34 12.11
C ASN A 33 -9.44 29.30 12.80
N LYS A 34 -9.93 28.57 13.80
CA LYS A 34 -9.17 27.47 14.44
C LYS A 34 -8.84 26.34 13.47
N ILE A 35 -9.79 25.95 12.60
CA ILE A 35 -9.56 24.93 11.57
C ILE A 35 -8.42 25.37 10.64
N LEU A 36 -8.46 26.62 10.17
CA LEU A 36 -7.47 27.16 9.23
C LEU A 36 -6.10 27.38 9.90
N ASP A 37 -6.07 27.87 11.15
CA ASP A 37 -4.82 27.96 11.92
C ASP A 37 -4.18 26.59 12.09
N LEU A 38 -4.95 25.59 12.54
CA LEU A 38 -4.44 24.23 12.73
C LEU A 38 -3.95 23.61 11.42
N ALA A 39 -4.65 23.84 10.31
CA ALA A 39 -4.24 23.38 8.99
C ALA A 39 -2.85 23.94 8.63
N ARG A 40 -2.67 25.25 8.78
CA ARG A 40 -1.40 25.95 8.47
C ARG A 40 -0.26 25.50 9.38
N GLU A 41 -0.51 25.36 10.68
CA GLU A 41 0.46 24.89 11.66
C GLU A 41 0.98 23.48 11.36
N ASN A 42 0.19 22.65 10.66
CA ASN A 42 0.54 21.28 10.29
C ASN A 42 0.94 21.11 8.82
N GLY A 43 1.25 22.21 8.13
CA GLY A 43 1.79 22.18 6.76
C GLY A 43 0.75 21.93 5.66
N ILE A 44 -0.54 22.04 5.96
CA ILE A 44 -1.60 22.01 4.94
C ILE A 44 -1.67 23.40 4.31
N THR A 45 -1.35 23.49 3.01
CA THR A 45 -1.25 24.79 2.30
C THR A 45 -2.33 25.01 1.24
N LEU A 46 -3.07 23.97 0.88
CA LEU A 46 -4.03 23.99 -0.24
C LEU A 46 -5.47 23.81 0.27
N LEU A 47 -6.36 24.72 -0.14
CA LEU A 47 -7.79 24.63 0.10
C LEU A 47 -8.53 24.33 -1.20
N ASP A 48 -9.54 23.46 -1.13
CA ASP A 48 -10.48 23.22 -2.22
C ASP A 48 -11.82 23.86 -1.89
N THR A 49 -12.25 24.73 -2.80
CA THR A 49 -13.50 25.48 -2.67
C THR A 49 -14.25 25.51 -4.00
N ALA A 50 -15.39 26.20 -4.02
CA ALA A 50 -16.16 26.52 -5.21
C ALA A 50 -17.11 27.68 -4.90
N GLU A 51 -17.51 28.45 -5.92
CA GLU A 51 -18.52 29.50 -5.76
C GLU A 51 -19.86 28.96 -5.23
N ALA A 52 -20.17 27.70 -5.53
CA ALA A 52 -21.39 27.04 -5.06
C ALA A 52 -21.36 26.70 -3.56
N TYR A 53 -20.23 26.84 -2.86
CA TYR A 53 -20.08 26.45 -1.46
C TYR A 53 -20.51 27.56 -0.50
N GLY A 54 -21.68 28.17 -0.73
CA GLY A 54 -22.26 29.17 0.16
C GLY A 54 -21.27 30.28 0.55
N ASP A 55 -21.04 30.43 1.86
CA ASP A 55 -20.16 31.48 2.40
C ASP A 55 -18.68 31.09 2.51
N ALA A 56 -18.26 29.94 1.99
CA ALA A 56 -16.89 29.44 2.16
C ALA A 56 -15.84 30.45 1.66
N LEU A 57 -16.04 31.02 0.46
CA LEU A 57 -15.15 32.04 -0.10
C LEU A 57 -15.06 33.30 0.80
N HIS A 58 -16.17 33.69 1.45
CA HIS A 58 -16.14 34.83 2.36
C HIS A 58 -15.34 34.51 3.62
N ALA A 59 -15.53 33.32 4.20
CA ALA A 59 -14.82 32.90 5.39
C ALA A 59 -13.31 32.81 5.15
N ILE A 60 -12.89 32.22 4.02
CA ILE A 60 -11.48 32.14 3.62
C ILE A 60 -10.89 33.54 3.43
N ALA A 61 -11.59 34.43 2.71
CA ALA A 61 -11.13 35.80 2.48
C ALA A 61 -10.94 36.60 3.79
N ASN A 62 -11.87 36.47 4.73
CA ASN A 62 -11.76 37.11 6.04
C ASN A 62 -10.54 36.57 6.81
N TYR A 63 -10.35 35.25 6.82
CA TYR A 63 -9.19 34.64 7.47
C TYR A 63 -7.87 35.09 6.83
N HIS A 64 -7.75 35.09 5.49
CA HIS A 64 -6.52 35.55 4.82
C HIS A 64 -6.12 36.97 5.23
N LYS A 65 -7.13 37.85 5.35
CA LYS A 65 -6.93 39.24 5.77
C LYS A 65 -6.53 39.34 7.24
N GLU A 66 -7.19 38.59 8.13
CA GLU A 66 -6.91 38.60 9.57
C GLU A 66 -5.54 37.98 9.91
N ALA A 67 -5.20 36.85 9.29
CA ALA A 67 -3.96 36.13 9.52
C ALA A 67 -2.75 36.72 8.77
N ASN A 68 -2.98 37.63 7.82
CA ASN A 68 -1.96 38.15 6.91
C ASN A 68 -1.16 37.03 6.21
N ALA A 69 -1.85 35.97 5.83
CA ALA A 69 -1.31 34.78 5.18
C ALA A 69 -2.40 34.17 4.29
N ALA A 70 -2.02 33.72 3.09
CA ALA A 70 -2.96 33.14 2.13
C ALA A 70 -2.66 31.66 1.89
N PHE A 71 -3.71 30.86 1.84
CA PHE A 71 -3.64 29.52 1.30
C PHE A 71 -3.60 29.55 -0.23
N GLU A 72 -3.05 28.50 -0.81
CA GLU A 72 -3.28 28.19 -2.21
C GLU A 72 -4.70 27.67 -2.40
N ILE A 73 -5.34 28.02 -3.53
CA ILE A 73 -6.77 27.77 -3.72
C ILE A 73 -7.04 26.97 -5.00
N ILE A 74 -7.79 25.89 -4.86
CA ILE A 74 -8.49 25.20 -5.94
C ILE A 74 -9.93 25.70 -5.96
N SER A 75 -10.39 26.18 -7.11
CA SER A 75 -11.80 26.52 -7.34
C SER A 75 -12.36 25.74 -8.53
N LYS A 76 -13.67 25.88 -8.79
CA LYS A 76 -14.37 25.14 -9.85
C LYS A 76 -15.38 26.02 -10.57
N PHE A 77 -15.60 25.74 -11.85
CA PHE A 77 -16.64 26.38 -12.65
C PHE A 77 -17.43 25.35 -13.45
N LYS A 78 -18.63 25.77 -13.86
CA LYS A 78 -19.48 25.02 -14.78
C LYS A 78 -19.35 25.57 -16.20
N ILE A 79 -19.65 24.75 -17.19
CA ILE A 79 -19.65 25.12 -18.61
C ILE A 79 -20.55 26.34 -18.89
N SER A 80 -21.63 26.49 -18.13
CA SER A 80 -22.53 27.65 -18.23
C SER A 80 -21.85 28.99 -17.90
N GLY A 81 -20.73 28.98 -17.18
CA GLY A 81 -19.95 30.16 -16.83
C GLY A 81 -18.77 30.43 -17.78
N LEU A 82 -18.63 29.68 -18.88
CA LEU A 82 -17.46 29.76 -19.76
C LEU A 82 -17.30 31.13 -20.45
N SER A 83 -18.40 31.83 -20.72
CA SER A 83 -18.38 33.17 -21.35
C SER A 83 -17.67 34.20 -20.48
N ASP A 84 -17.86 34.13 -19.17
CA ASP A 84 -17.39 35.12 -18.19
C ASP A 84 -16.21 34.59 -17.35
N LEU A 85 -15.54 33.53 -17.82
CA LEU A 85 -14.58 32.76 -17.02
C LEU A 85 -13.44 33.62 -16.45
N GLU A 86 -12.86 34.49 -17.28
CA GLU A 86 -11.79 35.43 -16.91
C GLU A 86 -12.24 36.42 -15.85
N LYS A 87 -13.45 36.97 -16.01
CA LYS A 87 -14.06 37.89 -15.05
C LYS A 87 -14.32 37.19 -13.72
N ASN A 88 -14.83 35.95 -13.76
CA ASN A 88 -15.15 35.17 -12.56
C ASN A 88 -13.89 34.81 -11.76
N VAL A 89 -12.83 34.34 -12.44
CA VAL A 89 -11.56 34.03 -11.76
C VAL A 89 -10.87 35.29 -11.23
N THR A 90 -10.88 36.39 -11.98
CA THR A 90 -10.32 37.67 -11.52
C THR A 90 -11.04 38.16 -10.27
N HIS A 91 -12.38 38.11 -10.28
CA HIS A 91 -13.19 38.49 -9.12
C HIS A 91 -12.92 37.58 -7.92
N THR A 92 -12.77 36.27 -8.14
CA THR A 92 -12.44 35.30 -7.09
C THR A 92 -11.07 35.58 -6.49
N ASN A 93 -10.04 35.82 -7.31
CA ASN A 93 -8.68 36.14 -6.86
C ASN A 93 -8.67 37.42 -6.02
N GLN A 94 -9.32 38.48 -6.50
CA GLN A 94 -9.46 39.75 -5.77
C GLN A 94 -10.17 39.57 -4.43
N ARG A 95 -11.27 38.81 -4.40
CA ARG A 95 -12.04 38.56 -3.17
C ARG A 95 -11.21 37.80 -2.13
N LEU A 96 -10.43 36.83 -2.56
CA LEU A 96 -9.58 36.01 -1.68
C LEU A 96 -8.26 36.69 -1.32
N GLY A 97 -7.93 37.82 -1.95
CA GLY A 97 -6.67 38.52 -1.74
C GLY A 97 -5.45 37.74 -2.25
N ILE A 98 -5.62 36.99 -3.34
CA ILE A 98 -4.57 36.17 -3.97
C ILE A 98 -4.30 36.63 -5.39
N GLU A 99 -3.10 36.38 -5.91
CA GLU A 99 -2.74 36.73 -7.28
C GLU A 99 -3.26 35.71 -8.29
N SER A 100 -3.22 34.42 -7.93
CA SER A 100 -3.51 33.31 -8.84
C SER A 100 -4.15 32.14 -8.10
N LEU A 101 -5.11 31.45 -8.73
CA LEU A 101 -5.55 30.15 -8.25
C LEU A 101 -4.47 29.11 -8.50
N TYR A 102 -4.29 28.18 -7.55
CA TYR A 102 -3.47 27.00 -7.79
C TYR A 102 -4.04 26.18 -8.95
N ALA A 103 -5.34 25.86 -8.89
CA ALA A 103 -6.02 25.20 -9.99
C ALA A 103 -7.46 25.70 -10.16
N TYR A 104 -7.93 25.73 -11.41
CA TYR A 104 -9.33 26.00 -11.72
C TYR A 104 -9.93 24.82 -12.49
N LEU A 105 -10.90 24.15 -11.88
CA LEU A 105 -11.41 22.87 -12.36
C LEU A 105 -12.74 23.04 -13.11
N LEU A 106 -12.83 22.45 -14.30
CA LEU A 106 -14.11 22.22 -14.96
C LEU A 106 -14.92 21.18 -14.16
N HIS A 107 -16.12 21.54 -13.71
CA HIS A 107 -17.01 20.65 -12.97
C HIS A 107 -17.78 19.71 -13.92
N ASP A 108 -18.09 20.16 -15.13
CA ASP A 108 -18.81 19.37 -16.14
C ASP A 108 -17.84 18.54 -16.99
N ALA A 109 -17.36 17.41 -16.44
CA ALA A 109 -16.30 16.61 -17.06
C ALA A 109 -16.61 16.05 -18.46
N ASP A 110 -17.88 15.96 -18.86
CA ASP A 110 -18.26 15.53 -20.20
C ASP A 110 -17.83 16.55 -21.28
N GLU A 111 -17.64 17.81 -20.89
CA GLU A 111 -17.17 18.91 -21.75
C GLU A 111 -15.63 19.05 -21.76
N VAL A 112 -14.89 18.10 -21.17
CA VAL A 112 -13.42 18.19 -21.05
C VAL A 112 -12.68 18.17 -22.40
N LEU A 113 -13.33 17.78 -23.49
CA LEU A 113 -12.76 17.83 -24.84
C LEU A 113 -13.23 19.04 -25.65
N ASN A 114 -13.98 19.95 -25.03
CA ASN A 114 -14.49 21.14 -25.70
C ASN A 114 -13.33 22.11 -26.02
N PRO A 115 -13.09 22.45 -27.30
CA PRO A 115 -11.95 23.29 -27.69
C PRO A 115 -12.03 24.71 -27.12
N VAL A 116 -13.23 25.22 -26.85
CA VAL A 116 -13.40 26.55 -26.22
C VAL A 116 -12.93 26.52 -24.76
N VAL A 117 -13.12 25.39 -24.06
CA VAL A 117 -12.58 25.22 -22.71
C VAL A 117 -11.06 25.24 -22.73
N ALA A 118 -10.44 24.56 -23.70
CA ALA A 118 -8.99 24.56 -23.88
C ALA A 118 -8.45 25.99 -24.11
N GLU A 119 -9.02 26.71 -25.06
CA GLU A 119 -8.64 28.09 -25.39
C GLU A 119 -8.76 29.01 -24.15
N LYS A 120 -9.88 28.91 -23.41
CA LYS A 120 -10.06 29.72 -22.20
C LYS A 120 -9.02 29.40 -21.14
N PHE A 121 -8.71 28.13 -20.89
CA PHE A 121 -7.66 27.77 -19.94
C PHE A 121 -6.28 28.28 -20.35
N GLU A 122 -5.94 28.24 -21.63
CA GLU A 122 -4.68 28.79 -22.14
C GLU A 122 -4.59 30.30 -21.88
N ILE A 123 -5.67 31.05 -22.13
CA ILE A 123 -5.74 32.49 -21.84
C ILE A 123 -5.52 32.75 -20.33
N LEU A 124 -6.23 32.02 -19.46
CA LEU A 124 -6.10 32.22 -18.01
C LEU A 124 -4.69 31.92 -17.50
N LYS A 125 -4.03 30.89 -18.04
CA LYS A 125 -2.63 30.56 -17.72
C LYS A 125 -1.67 31.63 -18.24
N ALA A 126 -1.86 32.12 -19.46
CA ALA A 126 -1.05 33.19 -20.04
C ALA A 126 -1.16 34.51 -19.24
N GLN A 127 -2.33 34.80 -18.70
CA GLN A 127 -2.58 35.94 -17.81
C GLN A 127 -2.17 35.68 -16.35
N GLN A 128 -1.66 34.48 -16.03
CA GLN A 128 -1.26 34.06 -14.68
C GLN A 128 -2.39 34.07 -13.65
N LEU A 129 -3.66 34.08 -14.08
CA LEU A 129 -4.83 34.04 -13.19
C LEU A 129 -5.02 32.67 -12.54
N ILE A 130 -4.51 31.62 -13.19
CA ILE A 130 -4.46 30.24 -12.69
C ILE A 130 -3.06 29.66 -12.97
N ARG A 131 -2.60 28.74 -12.12
CA ARG A 131 -1.36 27.97 -12.37
C ARG A 131 -1.64 26.68 -13.13
N HIS A 132 -2.71 25.98 -12.76
CA HIS A 132 -3.11 24.72 -13.36
C HIS A 132 -4.56 24.75 -13.86
N SER A 133 -4.78 24.22 -15.06
CA SER A 133 -6.13 23.89 -15.54
C SER A 133 -6.47 22.47 -15.12
N GLY A 134 -7.73 22.22 -14.76
CA GLY A 134 -8.11 20.87 -14.37
C GLY A 134 -9.58 20.54 -14.54
N VAL A 135 -9.96 19.35 -14.09
CA VAL A 135 -11.31 18.81 -14.24
C VAL A 135 -11.66 17.89 -13.07
N SER A 136 -12.93 17.93 -12.63
CA SER A 136 -13.46 16.99 -11.63
C SER A 136 -14.27 15.90 -12.31
N VAL A 137 -13.77 14.66 -12.33
CA VAL A 137 -14.40 13.50 -12.99
C VAL A 137 -15.19 12.64 -12.00
N TYR A 138 -16.10 11.81 -12.52
CA TYR A 138 -16.89 10.85 -11.74
C TYR A 138 -16.79 9.42 -12.28
N THR A 139 -16.73 9.26 -13.61
CA THR A 139 -16.67 7.94 -14.28
C THR A 139 -15.29 7.65 -14.86
N ASN A 140 -14.98 6.38 -15.10
CA ASN A 140 -13.73 5.97 -15.79
C ASN A 140 -13.67 6.49 -17.23
N GLU A 141 -14.82 6.64 -17.89
CA GLU A 141 -14.88 7.26 -19.22
C GLU A 141 -14.45 8.73 -19.19
N GLN A 142 -15.00 9.52 -18.25
CA GLN A 142 -14.60 10.91 -18.04
C GLN A 142 -13.12 11.01 -17.67
N PHE A 143 -12.63 10.12 -16.80
CA PHE A 143 -11.23 10.09 -16.42
C PHE A 143 -10.32 9.82 -17.62
N SER A 144 -10.65 8.82 -18.44
CA SER A 144 -9.90 8.52 -19.67
C SER A 144 -9.88 9.69 -20.67
N LYS A 145 -11.01 10.40 -20.85
CA LYS A 145 -11.06 11.62 -21.67
C LYS A 145 -10.13 12.70 -21.12
N ALA A 146 -10.18 12.95 -19.80
CA ALA A 146 -9.34 13.95 -19.12
C ALA A 146 -7.84 13.64 -19.23
N ILE A 147 -7.45 12.37 -19.13
CA ILE A 147 -6.06 11.91 -19.31
C ILE A 147 -5.53 12.30 -20.70
N ASN A 148 -6.37 12.22 -21.72
CA ASN A 148 -6.01 12.50 -23.11
C ASN A 148 -6.09 13.98 -23.49
N ALA A 149 -6.72 14.83 -22.68
CA ALA A 149 -6.74 16.27 -22.87
C ALA A 149 -5.37 16.86 -22.46
N SER A 150 -4.59 17.34 -23.44
CA SER A 150 -3.24 17.87 -23.20
C SER A 150 -3.25 19.12 -22.31
N PHE A 151 -4.29 19.95 -22.40
CA PHE A 151 -4.43 21.18 -21.63
C PHE A 151 -4.89 20.96 -20.18
N ILE A 152 -5.23 19.74 -19.78
CA ILE A 152 -5.61 19.43 -18.39
C ILE A 152 -4.36 19.04 -17.61
N ASP A 153 -4.05 19.79 -16.56
CA ASP A 153 -2.89 19.55 -15.68
C ASP A 153 -3.31 18.72 -14.45
N VAL A 154 -4.44 19.08 -13.83
CA VAL A 154 -4.96 18.46 -12.60
C VAL A 154 -6.25 17.68 -12.87
N ILE A 155 -6.32 16.44 -12.40
CA ILE A 155 -7.54 15.63 -12.42
C ILE A 155 -7.97 15.34 -10.99
N GLN A 156 -9.20 15.76 -10.65
CA GLN A 156 -9.82 15.48 -9.37
C GLN A 156 -10.83 14.32 -9.48
N LEU A 157 -10.67 13.25 -8.71
CA LEU A 157 -11.53 12.04 -8.80
C LEU A 157 -11.91 11.47 -7.44
N PRO A 158 -13.03 10.73 -7.31
CA PRO A 158 -13.29 9.92 -6.12
C PRO A 158 -12.24 8.81 -6.00
N TYR A 159 -11.66 8.65 -4.80
CA TYR A 159 -10.83 7.50 -4.46
C TYR A 159 -10.89 7.24 -2.94
N ASN A 160 -11.23 6.02 -2.53
CA ASN A 160 -11.41 5.61 -1.14
C ASN A 160 -11.37 4.09 -1.01
N LEU A 161 -11.63 3.53 0.18
CA LEU A 161 -11.61 2.07 0.42
C LEU A 161 -12.54 1.26 -0.51
N LEU A 162 -13.62 1.86 -1.03
CA LEU A 162 -14.60 1.19 -1.90
C LEU A 162 -14.51 1.60 -3.38
N ASP A 163 -14.00 2.80 -3.68
CA ASP A 163 -13.67 3.24 -5.05
C ASP A 163 -12.15 3.32 -5.15
N ASN A 164 -11.54 2.13 -5.26
CA ASN A 164 -10.17 1.87 -4.81
C ASN A 164 -9.25 1.50 -5.98
N ASP A 165 -8.06 0.98 -5.69
CA ASP A 165 -7.05 0.68 -6.72
C ASP A 165 -7.52 -0.32 -7.78
N VAL A 166 -8.33 -1.31 -7.40
CA VAL A 166 -8.93 -2.28 -8.34
C VAL A 166 -9.78 -1.58 -9.40
N HIS A 167 -10.38 -0.44 -9.07
CA HIS A 167 -11.29 0.28 -9.97
C HIS A 167 -10.62 1.42 -10.73
N ARG A 168 -9.54 2.00 -10.18
CA ARG A 168 -8.94 3.25 -10.68
C ARG A 168 -7.43 3.17 -10.95
N GLY A 169 -6.73 2.18 -10.40
CA GLY A 169 -5.27 2.10 -10.37
C GLY A 169 -4.62 2.19 -11.75
N GLU A 170 -5.11 1.41 -12.72
CA GLU A 170 -4.60 1.44 -14.10
C GLU A 170 -4.71 2.84 -14.74
N LEU A 171 -5.85 3.53 -14.54
CA LEU A 171 -6.06 4.86 -15.08
C LEU A 171 -5.25 5.93 -14.34
N ILE A 172 -5.05 5.78 -13.02
CA ILE A 172 -4.16 6.65 -12.24
C ILE A 172 -2.73 6.51 -12.76
N ALA A 173 -2.23 5.28 -12.94
CA ALA A 173 -0.90 5.03 -13.49
C ALA A 173 -0.74 5.62 -14.90
N LEU A 174 -1.74 5.47 -15.76
CA LEU A 174 -1.76 6.07 -17.09
C LEU A 174 -1.78 7.61 -17.04
N ALA A 175 -2.52 8.20 -16.11
CA ALA A 175 -2.54 9.65 -15.93
C ALA A 175 -1.16 10.16 -15.48
N LYS A 176 -0.51 9.48 -14.53
CA LYS A 176 0.83 9.82 -14.07
C LYS A 176 1.88 9.69 -15.17
N SER A 177 1.81 8.67 -16.01
CA SER A 177 2.74 8.53 -17.15
C SER A 177 2.61 9.66 -18.18
N LYS A 178 1.47 10.36 -18.19
CA LYS A 178 1.24 11.58 -19.00
C LYS A 178 1.49 12.89 -18.23
N GLY A 179 2.12 12.82 -17.05
CA GLY A 179 2.47 13.99 -16.25
C GLY A 179 1.29 14.70 -15.57
N LYS A 180 0.14 14.02 -15.41
CA LYS A 180 -1.02 14.61 -14.73
C LYS A 180 -0.79 14.66 -13.20
N ILE A 181 -1.38 15.68 -12.58
CA ILE A 181 -1.49 15.81 -11.12
C ILE A 181 -2.82 15.19 -10.67
N ILE A 182 -2.78 14.31 -9.69
CA ILE A 182 -3.93 13.52 -9.22
C ILE A 182 -4.34 13.97 -7.83
N HIS A 183 -5.51 14.61 -7.76
CA HIS A 183 -6.14 14.98 -6.50
C HIS A 183 -7.34 14.07 -6.23
N THR A 184 -7.41 13.44 -5.08
CA THR A 184 -8.54 12.57 -4.74
C THR A 184 -9.53 13.27 -3.83
N ARG A 185 -10.80 12.87 -3.93
CA ARG A 185 -11.89 13.29 -3.05
C ARG A 185 -12.69 12.10 -2.57
N SER A 186 -13.62 12.36 -1.66
CA SER A 186 -14.48 11.34 -1.06
C SER A 186 -13.73 10.29 -0.25
N VAL A 187 -12.60 10.66 0.38
CA VAL A 187 -11.81 9.76 1.25
C VAL A 187 -12.68 9.08 2.31
N PHE A 188 -13.61 9.82 2.90
CA PHE A 188 -14.56 9.30 3.88
C PHE A 188 -15.94 8.97 3.30
N LEU A 189 -16.11 9.07 1.98
CA LEU A 189 -17.37 8.85 1.27
C LEU A 189 -18.56 9.57 1.92
N GLN A 190 -18.40 10.88 2.16
CA GLN A 190 -19.38 11.74 2.87
C GLN A 190 -19.72 11.30 4.30
N GLY A 191 -18.81 10.57 4.94
CA GLY A 191 -18.96 10.05 6.30
C GLY A 191 -19.58 8.65 6.38
N LEU A 192 -19.82 7.99 5.24
CA LEU A 192 -20.47 6.67 5.19
C LEU A 192 -19.75 5.62 6.06
N PHE A 193 -18.42 5.65 6.11
CA PHE A 193 -17.62 4.73 6.93
C PHE A 193 -17.88 4.83 8.44
N PHE A 194 -18.52 5.92 8.89
CA PHE A 194 -18.80 6.19 10.30
C PHE A 194 -20.27 5.95 10.67
N ILE A 195 -21.12 5.62 9.70
CA ILE A 195 -22.54 5.31 9.93
C ILE A 195 -22.68 3.83 10.34
N ASN A 196 -23.62 3.54 11.24
CA ASN A 196 -23.95 2.16 11.60
C ASN A 196 -24.64 1.45 10.42
N ALA A 197 -24.17 0.28 10.02
CA ALA A 197 -24.71 -0.50 8.90
C ALA A 197 -26.23 -0.75 9.01
N GLY A 198 -26.75 -0.93 10.23
CA GLY A 198 -28.19 -1.12 10.48
C GLY A 198 -29.05 0.12 10.21
N SER A 199 -28.44 1.31 10.07
CA SER A 199 -29.12 2.60 9.83
C SER A 199 -29.00 3.11 8.39
N LEU A 200 -28.45 2.30 7.47
CA LEU A 200 -28.25 2.71 6.09
C LEU A 200 -29.57 2.94 5.35
N PRO A 201 -29.71 4.03 4.57
CA PRO A 201 -30.81 4.21 3.64
C PRO A 201 -30.91 3.04 2.65
N ALA A 202 -32.11 2.71 2.18
CA ALA A 202 -32.36 1.56 1.28
C ALA A 202 -31.44 1.53 0.04
N LYS A 203 -31.12 2.70 -0.53
CA LYS A 203 -30.23 2.82 -1.71
C LYS A 203 -28.76 2.46 -1.42
N LEU A 204 -28.33 2.50 -0.16
CA LEU A 204 -26.97 2.22 0.28
C LEU A 204 -26.81 0.85 0.94
N GLN A 205 -27.91 0.11 1.11
CA GLN A 205 -27.91 -1.25 1.66
C GLN A 205 -26.93 -2.22 0.98
N PRO A 206 -26.70 -2.17 -0.36
CA PRO A 206 -25.69 -3.02 -1.00
C PRO A 206 -24.27 -2.86 -0.44
N LEU A 207 -23.95 -1.73 0.21
CA LEU A 207 -22.65 -1.46 0.81
C LEU A 207 -22.50 -2.02 2.23
N SER A 208 -23.57 -2.56 2.83
CA SER A 208 -23.59 -3.02 4.23
C SER A 208 -22.53 -4.09 4.51
N ASN A 209 -22.35 -5.04 3.59
CA ASN A 209 -21.33 -6.09 3.72
C ASN A 209 -19.91 -5.48 3.73
N SER A 210 -19.61 -4.56 2.81
CA SER A 210 -18.31 -3.90 2.75
C SER A 210 -18.02 -3.09 4.01
N LEU A 211 -19.01 -2.37 4.54
CA LEU A 211 -18.86 -1.63 5.80
C LEU A 211 -18.66 -2.57 7.00
N THR A 212 -19.33 -3.72 7.00
CA THR A 212 -19.16 -4.74 8.04
C THR A 212 -17.72 -5.30 8.01
N ILE A 213 -17.20 -5.62 6.83
CA ILE A 213 -15.81 -6.09 6.68
C ILE A 213 -14.82 -5.04 7.21
N ILE A 214 -14.95 -3.78 6.80
CA ILE A 214 -14.08 -2.69 7.28
C ILE A 214 -14.14 -2.58 8.81
N ASN A 215 -15.34 -2.65 9.40
CA ASN A 215 -15.51 -2.61 10.85
C ASN A 215 -14.84 -3.80 11.55
N THR A 216 -15.02 -5.01 11.03
CA THR A 216 -14.40 -6.22 11.56
C THR A 216 -12.88 -6.12 11.53
N LEU A 217 -12.30 -5.63 10.43
CA LEU A 217 -10.85 -5.41 10.33
C LEU A 217 -10.38 -4.36 11.36
N CYS A 218 -11.09 -3.24 11.46
CA CYS A 218 -10.74 -2.22 12.45
C CYS A 218 -10.77 -2.76 13.89
N VAL A 219 -11.77 -3.59 14.22
CA VAL A 219 -11.86 -4.22 15.55
C VAL A 219 -10.75 -5.26 15.75
N LYS A 220 -10.51 -6.15 14.77
CA LYS A 220 -9.48 -7.21 14.82
C LYS A 220 -8.10 -6.61 15.11
N TYR A 221 -7.74 -5.52 14.44
CA TYR A 221 -6.42 -4.92 14.51
C TYR A 221 -6.33 -3.67 15.39
N GLY A 222 -7.38 -3.34 16.14
CA GLY A 222 -7.39 -2.16 17.03
C GLY A 222 -7.24 -0.82 16.28
N LEU A 223 -7.72 -0.72 15.04
CA LEU A 223 -7.54 0.43 14.17
C LEU A 223 -8.70 1.41 14.22
N GLN A 224 -8.37 2.69 14.06
CA GLN A 224 -9.35 3.73 13.85
C GLN A 224 -9.72 3.83 12.37
N LYS A 225 -11.02 3.81 12.05
CA LYS A 225 -11.52 3.88 10.67
C LYS A 225 -11.04 5.12 9.91
N VAL A 226 -10.92 6.27 10.61
CA VAL A 226 -10.34 7.51 10.05
C VAL A 226 -8.92 7.24 9.56
N GLY A 227 -8.08 6.59 10.38
CA GLY A 227 -6.72 6.22 10.02
C GLY A 227 -6.70 5.28 8.83
N VAL A 228 -7.51 4.21 8.85
CA VAL A 228 -7.57 3.26 7.73
C VAL A 228 -7.95 3.95 6.42
N ALA A 229 -9.00 4.78 6.42
CA ALA A 229 -9.46 5.47 5.23
C ALA A 229 -8.43 6.48 4.70
N LEU A 230 -7.84 7.31 5.56
CA LEU A 230 -6.83 8.29 5.16
C LEU A 230 -5.57 7.61 4.64
N GLN A 231 -5.09 6.61 5.37
CA GLN A 231 -3.81 5.98 5.07
C GLN A 231 -3.85 5.08 3.85
N TYR A 232 -4.99 4.44 3.57
CA TYR A 232 -5.17 3.73 2.30
C TYR A 232 -4.94 4.66 1.11
N VAL A 233 -5.56 5.84 1.14
CA VAL A 233 -5.43 6.83 0.06
C VAL A 233 -4.02 7.44 0.03
N LEU A 234 -3.48 7.85 1.18
CA LEU A 234 -2.14 8.43 1.29
C LEU A 234 -1.01 7.43 0.99
N GLY A 235 -1.28 6.13 1.12
CA GLY A 235 -0.35 5.05 0.82
C GLY A 235 -0.11 4.87 -0.68
N ASN A 236 -1.03 5.32 -1.53
CA ASN A 236 -0.81 5.32 -2.97
C ASN A 236 0.13 6.48 -3.35
N THR A 237 1.35 6.13 -3.74
CA THR A 237 2.41 7.09 -4.09
C THR A 237 2.10 7.90 -5.34
N GLN A 238 1.17 7.44 -6.18
CA GLN A 238 0.72 8.13 -7.40
C GLN A 238 -0.31 9.24 -7.13
N ILE A 239 -0.84 9.34 -5.91
CA ILE A 239 -1.76 10.43 -5.51
C ILE A 239 -0.94 11.63 -5.00
N ASP A 240 -1.18 12.80 -5.59
CA ASP A 240 -0.47 14.03 -5.27
C ASP A 240 -1.18 14.84 -4.18
N GLY A 241 -2.52 14.79 -4.14
CA GLY A 241 -3.33 15.53 -3.18
C GLY A 241 -4.56 14.74 -2.71
N VAL A 242 -4.92 14.87 -1.43
CA VAL A 242 -5.99 14.10 -0.78
C VAL A 242 -6.96 15.06 -0.10
N LEU A 243 -8.17 15.16 -0.65
CA LEU A 243 -9.20 16.06 -0.15
C LEU A 243 -9.90 15.52 1.10
N VAL A 244 -9.82 16.28 2.19
CA VAL A 244 -10.46 15.97 3.47
C VAL A 244 -11.33 17.15 3.92
N GLY A 245 -12.61 16.90 4.18
CA GLY A 245 -13.51 17.89 4.78
C GLY A 245 -13.67 17.67 6.28
N VAL A 246 -13.84 18.75 7.03
CA VAL A 246 -14.00 18.74 8.50
C VAL A 246 -15.07 19.75 8.92
N GLU A 247 -15.70 19.49 10.05
CA GLU A 247 -16.67 20.38 10.71
C GLU A 247 -16.05 21.13 11.90
N SER A 248 -14.95 20.64 12.47
CA SER A 248 -14.29 21.24 13.64
C SER A 248 -12.78 21.10 13.60
N ALA A 249 -12.09 21.94 14.36
CA ALA A 249 -10.64 21.85 14.54
C ALA A 249 -10.26 20.53 15.23
N ALA A 250 -11.12 20.01 16.12
CA ALA A 250 -10.93 18.71 16.76
C ALA A 250 -10.93 17.57 15.72
N GLN A 251 -11.86 17.56 14.77
CA GLN A 251 -11.87 16.56 13.69
C GLN A 251 -10.62 16.66 12.81
N LEU A 252 -10.14 17.87 12.52
CA LEU A 252 -8.90 18.06 11.78
C LEU A 252 -7.69 17.53 12.57
N GLN A 253 -7.64 17.79 13.88
CA GLN A 253 -6.60 17.28 14.77
C GLN A 253 -6.59 15.75 14.81
N ASP A 254 -7.76 15.11 14.91
CA ASP A 254 -7.91 13.66 14.88
C ASP A 254 -7.44 13.07 13.54
N ASN A 255 -7.82 13.71 12.42
CA ASN A 255 -7.36 13.31 11.09
C ASN A 255 -5.84 13.40 10.98
N ILE A 256 -5.22 14.49 11.44
CA ILE A 256 -3.76 14.67 11.42
C ILE A 256 -3.06 13.61 12.27
N ALA A 257 -3.56 13.35 13.49
CA ALA A 257 -3.02 12.30 14.35
C ALA A 257 -3.09 10.92 13.69
N ALA A 258 -4.19 10.62 13.01
CA ALA A 258 -4.41 9.35 12.33
C ALA A 258 -3.57 9.16 11.05
N ILE A 259 -3.03 10.24 10.46
CA ILE A 259 -2.06 10.15 9.35
C ILE A 259 -0.72 9.61 9.85
N GLY A 260 -0.36 9.94 11.10
CA GLY A 260 0.92 9.56 11.72
C GLY A 260 0.96 8.13 12.27
N SER A 261 -0.17 7.46 12.45
CA SER A 261 -0.24 6.19 13.19
C SER A 261 0.13 4.94 12.38
N GLY A 262 0.29 5.01 11.05
CA GLY A 262 0.55 3.85 10.22
C GLY A 262 -0.62 2.85 10.14
N LEU A 263 -0.65 2.02 9.10
CA LEU A 263 -1.46 0.81 9.06
C LEU A 263 -0.54 -0.28 9.59
N PRO A 264 -0.99 -1.15 10.50
CA PRO A 264 -0.16 -2.24 10.98
C PRO A 264 0.29 -3.06 9.78
N GLY A 265 1.61 -3.25 9.70
CA GLY A 265 2.24 -3.99 8.63
C GLY A 265 2.10 -5.50 8.76
N GLU A 266 1.26 -6.01 9.66
CA GLU A 266 1.05 -7.46 9.84
C GLU A 266 0.41 -8.04 8.57
N VAL A 267 1.26 -8.50 7.65
CA VAL A 267 0.90 -9.24 6.45
C VAL A 267 0.83 -10.76 6.69
N ILE A 268 1.17 -11.23 7.90
CA ILE A 268 1.09 -12.62 8.33
C ILE A 268 -0.09 -12.81 9.28
N ASP A 269 -1.09 -13.61 8.90
CA ASP A 269 -2.26 -13.92 9.73
C ASP A 269 -1.98 -14.99 10.80
N GLU A 270 -1.15 -15.99 10.48
CA GLU A 270 -0.87 -17.13 11.36
C GLU A 270 0.53 -17.68 11.09
N ILE A 271 1.23 -18.10 12.16
CA ILE A 271 2.48 -18.85 12.08
C ILE A 271 2.17 -20.32 12.41
N ILE A 272 2.69 -21.23 11.59
CA ILE A 272 2.52 -22.68 11.77
C ILE A 272 3.88 -23.35 11.73
N ILE A 273 4.18 -24.15 12.75
CA ILE A 273 5.37 -25.00 12.78
C ILE A 273 5.01 -26.34 12.13
N ALA A 274 5.65 -26.65 11.00
CA ALA A 274 5.54 -27.92 10.31
C ALA A 274 6.72 -28.82 10.68
N THR A 275 6.51 -29.85 11.50
CA THR A 275 7.59 -30.75 11.98
C THR A 275 7.28 -32.23 11.76
N SER A 276 8.25 -33.14 11.97
CA SER A 276 8.01 -34.56 11.71
C SER A 276 7.22 -35.25 12.82
N GLU A 277 6.71 -36.44 12.55
CA GLU A 277 6.10 -37.33 13.54
C GLU A 277 7.15 -38.13 14.35
N ASN A 278 8.45 -37.92 14.09
CA ASN A 278 9.52 -38.60 14.83
C ASN A 278 9.54 -38.15 16.29
N ILE A 279 9.87 -39.08 17.18
CA ILE A 279 9.96 -38.84 18.64
C ILE A 279 11.03 -37.78 18.95
N SER A 280 12.11 -37.70 18.16
CA SER A 280 13.14 -36.66 18.31
C SER A 280 12.57 -35.24 18.23
N ASP A 281 11.47 -35.07 17.48
CA ASP A 281 10.88 -33.77 17.17
C ASP A 281 9.71 -33.43 18.12
N ASP A 282 9.42 -34.29 19.11
CA ASP A 282 8.43 -34.01 20.15
C ASP A 282 8.77 -32.73 20.93
N VAL A 283 10.06 -32.42 21.07
CA VAL A 283 10.53 -31.19 21.72
C VAL A 283 10.10 -29.93 20.94
N ILE A 284 10.05 -30.01 19.60
CA ILE A 284 9.58 -28.91 18.74
C ILE A 284 8.08 -28.70 18.93
N ALA A 285 7.31 -29.80 18.97
CA ALA A 285 5.86 -29.72 19.20
C ALA A 285 5.52 -29.19 20.60
N ALA A 286 6.29 -29.59 21.63
CA ALA A 286 6.14 -29.07 22.98
C ALA A 286 6.45 -27.57 23.06
N GLU A 287 7.49 -27.11 22.36
CA GLU A 287 7.86 -25.70 22.31
C GLU A 287 6.83 -24.86 21.54
N ALA A 288 6.33 -25.36 20.42
CA ALA A 288 5.21 -24.73 19.69
C ALA A 288 3.98 -24.54 20.59
N ALA A 289 3.63 -25.57 21.38
CA ALA A 289 2.53 -25.48 22.35
C ALA A 289 2.81 -24.45 23.46
N ARG A 290 4.05 -24.37 23.97
CA ARG A 290 4.46 -23.35 24.95
C ARG A 290 4.31 -21.94 24.39
N LEU A 291 4.66 -21.73 23.13
CA LEU A 291 4.55 -20.47 22.41
C LEU A 291 3.13 -20.17 21.90
N LYS A 292 2.19 -21.11 22.05
CA LYS A 292 0.82 -21.05 21.51
C LYS A 292 0.80 -20.88 19.98
N VAL A 293 1.77 -21.47 19.31
CA VAL A 293 1.88 -21.54 17.85
C VAL A 293 1.32 -22.87 17.37
N ARG A 294 0.55 -22.88 16.28
CA ARG A 294 0.01 -24.11 15.72
C ARG A 294 1.16 -25.02 15.27
N CYS A 295 1.05 -26.32 15.55
CA CYS A 295 2.01 -27.31 15.10
C CYS A 295 1.30 -28.36 14.24
N SER A 296 1.75 -28.55 13.01
CA SER A 296 1.26 -29.61 12.12
C SER A 296 2.38 -30.63 11.90
N ARG A 297 2.10 -31.89 12.24
CA ARG A 297 3.07 -32.98 12.15
C ARG A 297 2.79 -33.87 10.94
N GLY A 298 3.85 -34.40 10.32
CA GLY A 298 3.74 -35.31 9.18
C GLY A 298 5.04 -36.07 8.89
N SER A 299 5.13 -36.69 7.71
CA SER A 299 6.32 -37.42 7.27
C SER A 299 7.56 -36.53 7.23
N GLU A 300 8.69 -37.06 7.68
CA GLU A 300 10.01 -36.45 7.51
C GLU A 300 10.41 -36.36 6.03
N MET A 301 10.11 -37.41 5.27
CA MET A 301 10.53 -37.56 3.86
C MET A 301 9.55 -36.94 2.85
N ASP A 302 8.34 -36.55 3.28
CA ASP A 302 7.34 -35.91 2.41
C ASP A 302 6.94 -34.57 3.01
N VAL A 303 7.87 -33.63 2.92
CA VAL A 303 7.72 -32.28 3.43
C VAL A 303 6.63 -31.53 2.65
N LEU A 304 6.48 -31.79 1.35
CA LEU A 304 5.40 -31.23 0.54
C LEU A 304 4.02 -31.61 1.08
N ALA A 305 3.80 -32.89 1.41
CA ALA A 305 2.55 -33.33 2.05
C ALA A 305 2.32 -32.65 3.40
N ARG A 306 3.38 -32.43 4.17
CA ARG A 306 3.33 -31.77 5.48
C ARG A 306 2.97 -30.28 5.36
N TYR A 307 3.55 -29.55 4.40
CA TYR A 307 3.15 -28.16 4.11
C TYR A 307 1.71 -28.09 3.60
N HIS A 308 1.31 -28.97 2.69
CA HIS A 308 -0.05 -29.02 2.16
C HIS A 308 -1.07 -29.30 3.28
N LYS A 309 -0.78 -30.23 4.20
CA LYS A 309 -1.61 -30.48 5.40
C LYS A 309 -1.74 -29.24 6.27
N ALA A 310 -0.61 -28.61 6.62
CA ALA A 310 -0.58 -27.42 7.48
C ALA A 310 -1.39 -26.26 6.89
N ALA A 311 -1.18 -25.95 5.61
CA ALA A 311 -1.89 -24.89 4.90
C ALA A 311 -3.41 -25.16 4.80
N LYS A 312 -3.79 -26.42 4.55
CA LYS A 312 -5.20 -26.81 4.49
C LYS A 312 -5.90 -26.75 5.85
N GLU A 313 -5.21 -27.08 6.93
CA GLU A 313 -5.75 -27.01 8.29
C GLU A 313 -5.95 -25.55 8.76
N SER A 314 -5.14 -24.60 8.30
CA SER A 314 -5.34 -23.16 8.59
C SER A 314 -6.32 -22.48 7.64
N GLY A 315 -6.56 -23.05 6.46
CA GLY A 315 -7.31 -22.38 5.40
C GLY A 315 -6.51 -21.24 4.78
N ALA A 316 -5.19 -21.38 4.70
CA ALA A 316 -4.31 -20.38 4.10
C ALA A 316 -4.58 -20.27 2.59
N ASP A 317 -4.73 -19.05 2.09
CA ASP A 317 -4.79 -18.75 0.65
C ASP A 317 -3.39 -18.51 0.06
N VAL A 318 -2.48 -18.02 0.89
CA VAL A 318 -1.07 -17.71 0.57
C VAL A 318 -0.18 -18.28 1.67
N ILE A 319 0.91 -18.93 1.27
CA ILE A 319 1.87 -19.57 2.17
C ILE A 319 3.21 -18.88 2.00
N VAL A 320 3.79 -18.43 3.11
CA VAL A 320 5.21 -18.05 3.19
C VAL A 320 5.97 -19.21 3.81
N ARG A 321 6.86 -19.81 3.03
CA ARG A 321 7.78 -20.85 3.47
C ARG A 321 9.08 -20.19 3.92
N VAL A 322 9.43 -20.47 5.17
CA VAL A 322 10.76 -20.30 5.76
C VAL A 322 11.20 -21.67 6.26
N THR A 323 12.44 -22.06 5.98
CA THR A 323 13.00 -23.33 6.45
C THR A 323 13.63 -23.16 7.84
N SER A 324 13.56 -24.22 8.65
CA SER A 324 13.98 -24.17 10.07
C SER A 324 15.49 -24.08 10.27
N ASP A 325 16.25 -24.40 9.23
CA ASP A 325 17.71 -24.30 9.13
C ASP A 325 18.20 -22.91 8.72
N CYS A 326 17.30 -21.93 8.58
CA CYS A 326 17.61 -20.55 8.19
C CYS A 326 17.29 -19.57 9.34
N PRO A 327 18.07 -19.55 10.43
CA PRO A 327 17.69 -18.84 11.66
C PRO A 327 17.77 -17.31 11.59
N PHE A 328 18.42 -16.76 10.56
CA PHE A 328 18.61 -15.30 10.39
C PHE A 328 17.76 -14.70 9.26
N VAL A 329 16.69 -15.38 8.83
CA VAL A 329 15.75 -14.81 7.86
C VAL A 329 15.21 -13.46 8.36
N ASP A 330 15.30 -12.46 7.50
CA ASP A 330 14.93 -11.08 7.82
C ASP A 330 13.41 -10.88 7.68
N PRO A 331 12.69 -10.54 8.77
CA PRO A 331 11.25 -10.30 8.70
C PRO A 331 10.88 -9.12 7.80
N THR A 332 11.77 -8.13 7.65
CA THR A 332 11.57 -6.99 6.75
C THR A 332 11.53 -7.45 5.29
N LEU A 333 12.40 -8.41 4.92
CA LEU A 333 12.42 -8.99 3.58
C LEU A 333 11.14 -9.78 3.31
N ILE A 334 10.65 -10.55 4.28
CA ILE A 334 9.37 -11.26 4.18
C ILE A 334 8.24 -10.27 3.87
N ASP A 335 8.16 -9.17 4.62
CA ASP A 335 7.15 -8.13 4.43
C ASP A 335 7.22 -7.49 3.03
N GLU A 336 8.42 -7.19 2.54
CA GLU A 336 8.64 -6.63 1.21
C GLU A 336 8.20 -7.58 0.10
N MET A 337 8.58 -8.85 0.21
CA MET A 337 8.19 -9.89 -0.75
C MET A 337 6.69 -10.15 -0.73
N LEU A 338 6.05 -10.13 0.44
CA LEU A 338 4.58 -10.26 0.56
C LEU A 338 3.85 -9.08 -0.06
N ARG A 339 4.32 -7.85 0.15
CA ARG A 339 3.73 -6.67 -0.49
C ARG A 339 3.82 -6.78 -2.01
N LEU A 340 4.95 -7.22 -2.55
CA LEU A 340 5.10 -7.46 -4.00
C LEU A 340 4.16 -8.57 -4.47
N PHE A 341 4.06 -9.67 -3.73
CA PHE A 341 3.18 -10.79 -4.04
C PHE A 341 1.71 -10.33 -4.13
N HIS A 342 1.23 -9.60 -3.12
CA HIS A 342 -0.15 -9.10 -3.07
C HIS A 342 -0.45 -8.01 -4.11
N ALA A 343 0.55 -7.21 -4.50
CA ALA A 343 0.40 -6.20 -5.54
C ALA A 343 0.43 -6.77 -6.97
N SER A 344 0.67 -8.08 -7.10
CA SER A 344 0.89 -8.75 -8.39
C SER A 344 -0.06 -9.93 -8.58
N ALA A 345 -0.03 -10.53 -9.78
CA ALA A 345 -0.79 -11.74 -10.10
C ALA A 345 0.13 -12.97 -10.27
N TYR A 346 1.14 -13.09 -9.40
CA TYR A 346 2.08 -14.20 -9.39
C TYR A 346 1.53 -15.38 -8.58
N ASP A 347 1.87 -16.59 -9.00
CA ASP A 347 1.55 -17.82 -8.28
C ASP A 347 2.65 -18.17 -7.26
N TYR A 348 3.89 -17.70 -7.54
CA TYR A 348 5.08 -17.99 -6.76
C TYR A 348 6.09 -16.82 -6.82
N VAL A 349 6.53 -16.34 -5.67
CA VAL A 349 7.61 -15.34 -5.54
C VAL A 349 8.69 -15.93 -4.65
N SER A 350 9.93 -15.85 -5.06
CA SER A 350 11.06 -16.40 -4.32
C SER A 350 12.31 -15.57 -4.53
N ASN A 351 13.22 -15.54 -3.55
CA ASN A 351 14.56 -14.99 -3.74
C ASN A 351 15.63 -16.06 -4.02
N THR A 352 15.21 -17.31 -4.24
CA THR A 352 16.07 -18.49 -4.45
C THR A 352 16.00 -19.06 -5.88
N LEU A 353 15.17 -18.47 -6.77
CA LEU A 353 15.22 -18.81 -8.20
C LEU A 353 16.55 -18.36 -8.82
N THR A 354 17.06 -17.22 -8.37
CA THR A 354 18.41 -16.73 -8.63
C THR A 354 18.93 -16.05 -7.37
N TYR A 355 19.96 -16.64 -6.77
CA TYR A 355 20.54 -16.15 -5.53
C TYR A 355 21.20 -14.78 -5.71
N THR A 356 20.67 -13.79 -5.00
CA THR A 356 21.21 -12.43 -4.88
C THR A 356 21.31 -11.96 -3.42
N TYR A 357 20.89 -12.82 -2.50
CA TYR A 357 21.00 -12.72 -1.04
C TYR A 357 21.93 -13.83 -0.53
N PRO A 358 22.43 -13.74 0.72
CA PRO A 358 23.10 -14.86 1.37
C PRO A 358 22.23 -16.12 1.40
N ASP A 359 22.88 -17.28 1.32
CA ASP A 359 22.23 -18.57 1.61
C ASP A 359 21.83 -18.59 3.08
N GLY A 360 20.60 -19.02 3.37
CA GLY A 360 20.00 -18.91 4.71
C GLY A 360 19.09 -17.69 4.90
N ILE A 361 18.90 -16.87 3.87
CA ILE A 361 17.93 -15.76 3.82
C ILE A 361 16.78 -16.14 2.86
N ASP A 362 16.47 -17.42 2.79
CA ASP A 362 15.61 -18.01 1.77
C ASP A 362 14.12 -17.81 2.14
N VAL A 363 13.38 -17.14 1.25
CA VAL A 363 11.95 -16.88 1.41
C VAL A 363 11.24 -17.30 0.14
N GLU A 364 10.18 -18.08 0.30
CA GLU A 364 9.33 -18.52 -0.80
C GLU A 364 7.87 -18.26 -0.47
N ILE A 365 7.15 -17.61 -1.37
CA ILE A 365 5.73 -17.26 -1.22
C ILE A 365 4.97 -17.91 -2.36
N PHE A 366 3.92 -18.67 -2.07
CA PHE A 366 3.08 -19.28 -3.10
C PHE A 366 1.62 -19.35 -2.69
N THR A 367 0.74 -19.40 -3.69
CA THR A 367 -0.69 -19.61 -3.46
C THR A 367 -0.98 -21.03 -3.00
N MET A 368 -2.09 -21.21 -2.28
CA MET A 368 -2.62 -22.54 -1.97
C MET A 368 -2.89 -23.36 -3.24
N ALA A 369 -3.37 -22.72 -4.31
CA ALA A 369 -3.59 -23.37 -5.60
C ALA A 369 -2.30 -23.94 -6.20
N ALA A 370 -1.20 -23.19 -6.13
CA ALA A 370 0.11 -23.67 -6.58
C ALA A 370 0.59 -24.86 -5.74
N LEU A 371 0.40 -24.80 -4.41
CA LEU A 371 0.74 -25.90 -3.49
C LEU A 371 -0.09 -27.16 -3.77
N GLU A 372 -1.40 -27.05 -3.98
CA GLU A 372 -2.28 -28.20 -4.33
C GLU A 372 -1.87 -28.84 -5.66
N GLN A 373 -1.53 -28.01 -6.65
CA GLN A 373 -1.08 -28.51 -7.94
C GLN A 373 0.27 -29.22 -7.83
N ALA A 374 1.23 -28.66 -7.07
CA ALA A 374 2.49 -29.32 -6.80
C ALA A 374 2.28 -30.64 -6.03
N PHE A 375 1.48 -30.65 -4.97
CA PHE A 375 1.19 -31.84 -4.16
C PHE A 375 0.59 -32.99 -4.97
N SER A 376 -0.30 -32.67 -5.92
CA SER A 376 -0.96 -33.66 -6.78
C SER A 376 -0.09 -34.18 -7.93
N ARG A 377 0.89 -33.41 -8.39
CA ARG A 377 1.68 -33.73 -9.59
C ARG A 377 3.14 -34.10 -9.32
N ALA A 378 3.71 -33.69 -8.19
CA ALA A 378 5.06 -34.03 -7.78
C ALA A 378 5.20 -35.55 -7.66
N ALA A 379 6.14 -36.11 -8.42
CA ALA A 379 6.39 -37.54 -8.50
C ALA A 379 7.81 -37.91 -8.08
N LEU A 380 8.74 -36.95 -8.17
CA LEU A 380 10.14 -37.18 -7.81
C LEU A 380 10.36 -37.04 -6.30
N PRO A 381 11.24 -37.87 -5.70
CA PRO A 381 11.69 -37.69 -4.32
C PRO A 381 12.14 -36.25 -4.01
N SER A 382 12.93 -35.62 -4.87
CA SER A 382 13.38 -34.24 -4.62
C SER A 382 12.22 -33.23 -4.58
N GLU A 383 11.18 -33.43 -5.41
CA GLU A 383 9.99 -32.58 -5.43
C GLU A 383 9.14 -32.75 -4.17
N ARG A 384 9.10 -33.97 -3.61
CA ARG A 384 8.36 -34.28 -2.38
C ARG A 384 9.07 -33.77 -1.12
N GLU A 385 10.40 -33.83 -1.11
CA GLU A 385 11.21 -33.46 0.05
C GLU A 385 11.42 -31.94 0.17
N HIS A 386 11.58 -31.22 -0.94
CA HIS A 386 11.96 -29.80 -0.92
C HIS A 386 10.80 -28.83 -1.21
N VAL A 387 9.57 -29.33 -1.27
CA VAL A 387 8.29 -28.59 -1.40
C VAL A 387 8.09 -27.89 -2.75
N THR A 388 8.97 -26.96 -3.12
CA THR A 388 8.81 -26.08 -4.28
C THR A 388 9.51 -26.50 -5.59
N PRO A 389 10.36 -27.56 -5.70
CA PRO A 389 11.01 -27.88 -6.98
C PRO A 389 10.06 -28.07 -8.16
N TYR A 390 8.88 -28.68 -7.94
CA TYR A 390 7.86 -28.81 -8.98
C TYR A 390 7.37 -27.43 -9.47
N ILE A 391 7.08 -26.51 -8.53
CA ILE A 391 6.63 -25.15 -8.86
C ILE A 391 7.72 -24.41 -9.64
N ARG A 392 8.97 -24.47 -9.17
CA ARG A 392 10.13 -23.81 -9.79
C ARG A 392 10.33 -24.29 -11.22
N LYS A 393 10.44 -25.61 -11.42
CA LYS A 393 10.71 -26.24 -12.72
C LYS A 393 9.64 -25.93 -13.76
N HIS A 394 8.38 -25.85 -13.35
CA HIS A 394 7.23 -25.63 -14.24
C HIS A 394 6.81 -24.14 -14.34
N SER A 395 7.66 -23.20 -13.92
CA SER A 395 7.38 -21.75 -13.96
C SER A 395 7.89 -21.05 -15.23
N ASP A 396 7.34 -19.85 -15.49
CA ASP A 396 7.77 -18.94 -16.57
C ASP A 396 9.23 -18.48 -16.47
N GLN A 397 9.81 -18.50 -15.27
CA GLN A 397 11.23 -18.24 -15.04
C GLN A 397 12.13 -19.41 -15.49
N GLN A 398 11.59 -20.62 -15.65
CA GLN A 398 12.32 -21.82 -16.07
C GLN A 398 11.89 -22.31 -17.48
N GLY A 399 11.13 -21.50 -18.21
CA GLY A 399 10.75 -21.76 -19.61
C GLY A 399 9.46 -22.55 -19.80
N GLU A 400 8.74 -22.86 -18.72
CA GLU A 400 7.39 -23.43 -18.77
C GLU A 400 6.34 -22.37 -18.41
N ASN A 401 5.03 -22.61 -18.54
CA ASN A 401 4.02 -21.58 -18.24
C ASN A 401 2.91 -22.12 -17.32
N VAL A 402 3.25 -23.06 -16.44
CA VAL A 402 2.27 -23.61 -15.48
C VAL A 402 2.08 -22.66 -14.31
N PHE A 403 3.16 -22.02 -13.85
CA PHE A 403 3.14 -21.05 -12.75
C PHE A 403 3.77 -19.73 -13.18
N LYS A 404 3.12 -18.61 -12.82
CA LYS A 404 3.73 -17.27 -12.96
C LYS A 404 4.65 -17.03 -11.77
N ALA A 405 5.94 -16.96 -12.04
CA ALA A 405 6.96 -16.80 -11.01
C ALA A 405 7.72 -15.48 -11.14
N PHE A 406 8.21 -15.01 -10.00
CA PHE A 406 9.08 -13.85 -9.94
C PHE A 406 10.25 -14.09 -8.98
N ASN A 407 11.46 -13.81 -9.44
CA ASN A 407 12.64 -13.79 -8.57
C ASN A 407 12.76 -12.42 -7.91
N PHE A 408 12.64 -12.35 -6.59
CA PHE A 408 12.88 -11.13 -5.83
C PHE A 408 14.38 -10.92 -5.67
N CYS A 409 14.96 -10.04 -6.50
CA CYS A 409 16.38 -9.75 -6.47
C CYS A 409 16.74 -8.72 -5.40
N ASN A 410 17.91 -8.86 -4.79
CA ASN A 410 18.53 -7.82 -3.99
C ASN A 410 18.83 -6.59 -4.86
N PRO A 411 18.28 -5.40 -4.53
CA PRO A 411 18.52 -4.19 -5.30
C PRO A 411 19.97 -3.68 -5.19
N GLU A 412 20.71 -4.12 -4.18
CA GLU A 412 22.10 -3.76 -3.90
C GLU A 412 22.96 -5.03 -3.89
N PRO A 413 23.46 -5.47 -5.07
CA PRO A 413 24.17 -6.74 -5.22
C PRO A 413 25.35 -6.88 -4.27
N ILE A 414 25.48 -8.05 -3.66
CA ILE A 414 26.64 -8.43 -2.84
C ILE A 414 27.74 -9.02 -3.72
N GLN A 415 29.00 -8.88 -3.29
CA GLN A 415 30.16 -9.35 -4.06
C GLN A 415 30.29 -10.89 -4.04
N GLU A 416 29.86 -11.51 -2.96
CA GLU A 416 29.97 -12.95 -2.70
C GLU A 416 28.75 -13.40 -1.90
N ILE A 417 28.24 -14.61 -2.16
CA ILE A 417 27.15 -15.20 -1.37
C ILE A 417 27.76 -15.83 -0.12
N THR A 418 27.43 -15.30 1.06
CA THR A 418 27.77 -15.91 2.36
C THR A 418 26.75 -16.98 2.74
N ARG A 419 27.14 -17.90 3.64
CA ARG A 419 26.28 -18.99 4.11
C ARG A 419 25.90 -18.81 5.58
N LEU A 420 24.60 -18.61 5.81
CA LEU A 420 23.95 -18.36 7.10
C LEU A 420 22.91 -19.44 7.44
N THR A 421 23.11 -20.68 6.97
CA THR A 421 22.25 -21.84 7.30
C THR A 421 22.73 -22.57 8.55
N LEU A 422 21.97 -23.55 9.04
CA LEU A 422 22.26 -24.40 10.20
C LEU A 422 22.04 -25.88 9.84
N ASP A 423 22.97 -26.46 9.07
CA ASP A 423 22.90 -27.87 8.64
C ASP A 423 23.92 -28.75 9.38
N GLU A 424 25.12 -28.20 9.62
CA GLU A 424 26.27 -28.93 10.17
C GLU A 424 26.78 -28.30 11.49
N PRO A 425 27.56 -29.02 12.32
CA PRO A 425 28.14 -28.46 13.53
C PRO A 425 29.00 -27.20 13.32
N ALA A 426 29.63 -27.08 12.14
CA ALA A 426 30.39 -25.90 11.75
C ALA A 426 29.49 -24.66 11.57
N ASP A 427 28.28 -24.85 11.03
CA ASP A 427 27.29 -23.79 10.91
C ASP A 427 26.88 -23.28 12.29
N LEU A 428 26.60 -24.18 13.23
CA LEU A 428 26.28 -23.81 14.61
C LEU A 428 27.41 -22.99 15.27
N GLN A 429 28.67 -23.38 15.04
CA GLN A 429 29.84 -22.67 15.53
C GLN A 429 29.92 -21.24 14.95
N LEU A 430 29.71 -21.09 13.65
CA LEU A 430 29.71 -19.79 12.97
C LEU A 430 28.56 -18.91 13.49
N LEU A 431 27.34 -19.42 13.49
CA LEU A 431 26.14 -18.68 13.92
C LEU A 431 26.23 -18.26 15.39
N THR A 432 26.80 -19.10 16.26
CA THR A 432 27.03 -18.75 17.67
C THR A 432 27.96 -17.54 17.79
N GLN A 433 29.06 -17.50 17.02
CA GLN A 433 29.96 -16.35 17.02
C GLN A 433 29.28 -15.08 16.49
N LEU A 434 28.43 -15.20 15.46
CA LEU A 434 27.66 -14.06 14.96
C LEU A 434 26.68 -13.53 16.01
N VAL A 435 25.95 -14.41 16.71
CA VAL A 435 25.02 -14.01 17.78
C VAL A 435 25.78 -13.38 18.95
N GLU A 436 26.94 -13.90 19.33
CA GLU A 436 27.75 -13.35 20.42
C GLU A 436 28.29 -11.95 20.11
N GLN A 437 28.61 -11.67 18.84
CA GLN A 437 29.21 -10.40 18.43
C GLN A 437 28.18 -9.33 18.03
N LEU A 438 27.09 -9.73 17.38
CA LEU A 438 26.11 -8.82 16.78
C LEU A 438 24.73 -8.88 17.46
N GLY A 439 24.46 -9.94 18.23
CA GLY A 439 23.15 -10.19 18.82
C GLY A 439 22.18 -10.87 17.85
N THR A 440 20.92 -10.96 18.28
CA THR A 440 19.81 -11.53 17.50
C THR A 440 18.90 -10.43 16.97
N GLY A 441 18.47 -10.54 15.70
CA GLY A 441 17.48 -9.65 15.10
C GLY A 441 18.05 -8.46 14.35
N GLU A 442 19.34 -8.46 14.06
CA GLU A 442 19.94 -7.52 13.11
C GLU A 442 19.46 -7.85 11.67
N PRO A 443 19.45 -6.86 10.76
CA PRO A 443 19.18 -7.12 9.35
C PRO A 443 20.18 -8.13 8.76
N TRP A 444 19.75 -8.91 7.76
CA TRP A 444 20.62 -9.91 7.12
C TRP A 444 21.95 -9.32 6.63
N ARG A 445 21.91 -8.06 6.18
CA ARG A 445 23.07 -7.32 5.67
C ARG A 445 24.15 -7.12 6.74
N THR A 446 23.76 -6.88 7.99
CA THR A 446 24.70 -6.74 9.11
C THR A 446 25.51 -8.03 9.30
N TYR A 447 24.85 -9.19 9.27
CA TYR A 447 25.54 -10.48 9.37
C TYR A 447 26.43 -10.75 8.15
N HIS A 448 25.94 -10.44 6.94
CA HIS A 448 26.70 -10.59 5.71
C HIS A 448 27.98 -9.74 5.70
N ASP A 449 27.85 -8.43 5.95
CA ASP A 449 28.96 -7.48 5.92
C ASP A 449 30.01 -7.85 6.97
N HIS A 450 29.58 -8.29 8.16
CA HIS A 450 30.48 -8.78 9.20
C HIS A 450 31.29 -10.00 8.74
N LEU A 451 30.69 -10.98 8.05
CA LEU A 451 31.44 -12.12 7.49
C LEU A 451 32.43 -11.70 6.39
N MET A 452 32.15 -10.61 5.66
CA MET A 452 33.08 -10.06 4.68
C MET A 452 34.27 -9.35 5.32
N GLU A 453 34.05 -8.69 6.47
CA GLU A 453 35.11 -8.05 7.26
C GLU A 453 35.93 -9.05 8.10
N HIS A 454 35.33 -10.20 8.44
CA HIS A 454 35.90 -11.24 9.30
C HIS A 454 36.04 -12.59 8.57
N PRO A 455 36.99 -12.71 7.62
CA PRO A 455 37.17 -13.92 6.82
C PRO A 455 37.49 -15.16 7.67
N GLU A 456 38.11 -15.00 8.83
CA GLU A 456 38.37 -16.10 9.79
C GLU A 456 37.09 -16.76 10.30
N ILE A 457 36.01 -16.00 10.45
CA ILE A 457 34.69 -16.51 10.86
C ILE A 457 34.00 -17.13 9.65
N LYS A 458 34.01 -16.46 8.50
CA LYS A 458 33.42 -16.96 7.24
C LYS A 458 33.97 -18.33 6.84
N GLN A 459 35.27 -18.57 7.05
CA GLN A 459 35.91 -19.83 6.67
C GLN A 459 35.48 -21.04 7.53
N ILE A 460 34.74 -20.85 8.62
CA ILE A 460 34.29 -21.95 9.49
C ILE A 460 33.41 -22.94 8.70
N ASN A 461 32.51 -22.46 7.83
CA ASN A 461 31.61 -23.31 7.05
C ASN A 461 31.77 -23.18 5.52
N ALA A 462 32.73 -22.38 5.03
CA ALA A 462 32.91 -22.12 3.60
C ALA A 462 33.25 -23.35 2.73
N TYR A 463 33.64 -24.47 3.34
CA TYR A 463 33.88 -25.73 2.62
C TYR A 463 32.60 -26.51 2.31
N ILE A 464 31.45 -26.10 2.87
CA ILE A 464 30.15 -26.72 2.67
C ILE A 464 29.51 -26.11 1.42
N SER A 465 29.00 -26.96 0.54
CA SER A 465 28.34 -26.52 -0.69
C SER A 465 26.93 -26.00 -0.42
N LEU A 466 26.53 -24.95 -1.13
CA LEU A 466 25.16 -24.46 -1.13
C LEU A 466 24.20 -25.56 -1.57
N ASN A 467 23.02 -25.64 -0.94
CA ASN A 467 21.96 -26.59 -1.30
C ASN A 467 22.39 -28.07 -1.35
N GLU A 468 23.35 -28.50 -0.51
CA GLU A 468 23.86 -29.88 -0.53
C GLU A 468 22.75 -30.93 -0.36
N GLY A 469 21.78 -30.67 0.52
CA GLY A 469 20.61 -31.53 0.73
C GLY A 469 19.79 -31.72 -0.56
N TYR A 470 19.50 -30.65 -1.28
CA TYR A 470 18.75 -30.72 -2.54
C TYR A 470 19.54 -31.48 -3.62
N HIS A 471 20.84 -31.24 -3.74
CA HIS A 471 21.70 -31.99 -4.66
C HIS A 471 21.75 -33.48 -4.36
N LYS A 472 21.68 -33.89 -3.09
CA LYS A 472 21.58 -35.31 -2.70
C LYS A 472 20.26 -35.92 -3.17
N SER A 473 19.14 -35.22 -3.05
CA SER A 473 17.83 -35.71 -3.51
C SER A 473 17.75 -35.79 -5.03
N LEU A 474 18.33 -34.82 -5.77
CA LEU A 474 18.39 -34.87 -7.25
C LEU A 474 19.13 -36.10 -7.77
N LYS A 475 20.19 -36.54 -7.09
CA LYS A 475 20.89 -37.79 -7.44
C LYS A 475 20.01 -39.02 -7.30
N GLN A 476 19.05 -39.01 -6.36
CA GLN A 476 18.09 -40.10 -6.18
C GLN A 476 17.04 -40.14 -7.31
N ASP A 477 16.76 -38.99 -7.94
CA ASP A 477 15.86 -38.88 -9.08
C ASP A 477 16.48 -39.41 -10.39
N GLY A 478 17.81 -39.63 -10.42
CA GLY A 478 18.53 -40.07 -11.61
C GLY A 478 18.84 -38.95 -12.61
N THR A 479 18.82 -37.69 -12.17
CA THR A 479 19.15 -36.50 -12.95
C THR A 479 20.52 -35.95 -12.52
N ASP A 480 21.55 -36.13 -13.36
CA ASP A 480 22.81 -35.37 -13.33
C ASP A 480 22.78 -34.26 -14.38
#